data_AF-A0A0N5AUV7-F1
#
_entry.id   AF-A0A0N5AUV7-F1
#
_cell.length_a   1.000
_cell.length_b   1.000
_cell.length_c   1.000
_cell.angle_alpha   90.00
_cell.angle_beta   90.00
_cell.angle_gamma   90.00
#
_symmetry.space_group_name_H-M   'P 1'
#
loop_
_entity.id
_entity.type
_entity.pdbx_description
1 polymer ?
#
loop_
_entity_poly.entity_id
_entity_poly.type
_entity_poly.pdbx_seq_one_letter_code
_entity_poly.pdbx_strand_id
1 'polypeptide(L)'
;MQQRFWKTVDADVNQIIWRDITSVRGKHMRKGIARFLASYLITTENITKLNVQGEFSGIASEASSIANQKLLEKQGYNRMFEIMHIEILDANGKRIFNCDDGTDRIVLFFKKF
;
A
#
# COMPACT_ATOMS: atom_id res chain seq x y z
N MET A 1 -2.38 7.26 6.72
CA MET A 1 -3.23 6.26 7.41
C MET A 1 -2.47 5.46 8.49
N GLN A 2 -1.20 5.77 8.74
CA GLN A 2 -0.31 5.05 9.66
C GLN A 2 -0.78 5.00 11.13
N GLN A 3 -1.28 6.10 11.70
CA GLN A 3 -1.81 6.06 13.08
C GLN A 3 -3.01 5.12 13.21
N ARG A 4 -3.87 5.06 12.18
CA ARG A 4 -5.03 4.17 12.17
C ARG A 4 -4.58 2.72 12.05
N PHE A 5 -3.58 2.43 11.22
CA PHE A 5 -2.99 1.10 11.09
C PHE A 5 -2.60 0.50 12.45
N TRP A 6 -1.77 1.23 13.23
CA TRP A 6 -1.27 0.75 14.52
C TRP A 6 -2.37 0.59 15.59
N LYS A 7 -3.52 1.25 15.43
CA LYS A 7 -4.69 1.06 16.31
C LYS A 7 -5.55 -0.15 15.94
N THR A 8 -5.39 -0.68 14.73
CA THR A 8 -6.27 -1.71 14.15
C THR A 8 -5.60 -3.05 13.90
N VAL A 9 -4.27 -3.05 13.78
CA VAL A 9 -3.50 -4.27 13.51
C VAL A 9 -3.43 -5.14 14.78
N ASP A 10 -3.27 -6.45 14.57
CA ASP A 10 -3.10 -7.41 15.65
C ASP A 10 -1.94 -7.02 16.59
N ALA A 11 -2.11 -7.29 17.88
CA ALA A 11 -1.14 -6.91 18.91
C ALA A 11 0.23 -7.62 18.77
N ASP A 12 0.31 -8.68 17.97
CA ASP A 12 1.57 -9.37 17.67
C ASP A 12 2.37 -8.71 16.53
N VAL A 13 1.79 -7.71 15.86
CA VAL A 13 2.47 -6.92 14.83
C VAL A 13 3.23 -5.76 15.47
N ASN A 14 4.54 -5.93 15.61
CA ASN A 14 5.42 -4.97 16.27
C ASN A 14 6.21 -4.10 15.29
N GLN A 15 6.49 -4.62 14.10
CA GLN A 15 7.29 -3.93 13.10
C GLN A 15 6.83 -4.32 11.69
N ILE A 16 6.77 -3.34 10.78
CA ILE A 16 6.35 -3.57 9.39
C ILE A 16 7.22 -2.78 8.41
N ILE A 17 7.28 -3.29 7.18
CA ILE A 17 7.80 -2.52 6.05
C ILE A 17 6.67 -1.61 5.55
N TRP A 18 6.93 -0.32 5.46
CA TRP A 18 5.99 0.64 4.91
C TRP A 18 6.39 1.00 3.48
N ARG A 19 5.61 0.56 2.48
CA ARG A 19 5.87 0.87 1.08
C ARG A 19 5.02 2.05 0.61
N ASP A 20 5.69 3.19 0.42
CA ASP A 20 5.06 4.42 -0.05
C ASP A 20 4.81 4.42 -1.57
N ILE A 21 5.78 3.98 -2.38
CA ILE A 21 5.74 4.17 -3.83
C ILE A 21 6.04 2.86 -4.57
N THR A 22 5.15 2.51 -5.49
CA THR A 22 5.40 1.55 -6.57
C THR A 22 5.08 2.23 -7.89
N SER A 23 6.06 2.30 -8.80
CA SER A 23 5.90 2.96 -10.09
C SER A 23 6.59 2.18 -11.20
N VAL A 24 5.94 2.16 -12.38
CA VAL A 24 6.49 1.60 -13.62
C VAL A 24 6.25 2.62 -14.72
N ARG A 25 7.32 3.02 -15.41
CA ARG A 25 7.22 3.95 -16.54
C ARG A 25 6.32 3.38 -17.62
N GLY A 26 5.45 4.21 -18.22
CA GLY A 26 4.44 3.82 -19.21
C GLY A 26 4.92 2.85 -20.29
N LYS A 27 6.07 3.15 -20.93
CA LYS A 27 6.67 2.32 -21.99
C LYS A 27 7.12 0.91 -21.54
N HIS A 28 7.14 0.64 -20.24
CA HIS A 28 7.51 -0.65 -19.65
C HIS A 28 6.33 -1.34 -18.94
N MET A 29 5.13 -0.77 -18.98
CA MET A 29 3.94 -1.37 -18.39
C MET A 29 3.54 -2.67 -19.12
N ARG A 30 2.63 -3.43 -18.49
CA ARG A 30 2.08 -4.71 -19.01
C ARG A 30 3.08 -5.84 -19.19
N LYS A 31 4.30 -5.71 -18.63
CA LYS A 31 5.36 -6.74 -18.63
C LYS A 31 5.52 -7.47 -17.30
N GLY A 32 4.56 -7.33 -16.37
CA GLY A 32 4.65 -7.94 -15.03
C GLY A 32 5.62 -7.26 -14.06
N ILE A 33 6.26 -6.15 -14.44
CA ILE A 33 7.27 -5.45 -13.62
C ILE A 33 6.71 -5.03 -12.24
N ALA A 34 5.51 -4.46 -12.18
CA ALA A 34 4.93 -4.04 -10.90
C ALA A 34 4.66 -5.23 -9.96
N ARG A 35 4.29 -6.40 -10.53
CA ARG A 35 4.13 -7.65 -9.77
C ARG A 35 5.47 -8.11 -9.21
N PHE A 36 6.53 -8.08 -10.03
CA PHE A 36 7.88 -8.38 -9.57
C PHE A 36 8.30 -7.42 -8.44
N LEU A 37 8.13 -6.11 -8.61
CA LEU A 37 8.50 -5.10 -7.62
C LEU A 37 7.72 -5.24 -6.30
N ALA A 38 6.47 -5.71 -6.33
CA ALA A 38 5.66 -5.87 -5.11
C ALA A 38 6.23 -6.89 -4.11
N SER A 39 7.07 -7.81 -4.56
CA SER A 39 7.78 -8.80 -3.74
C SER A 39 9.31 -8.69 -3.82
N TYR A 40 9.83 -7.82 -4.69
CA TYR A 40 11.27 -7.67 -4.86
C TYR A 40 11.91 -7.18 -3.57
N LEU A 41 12.99 -7.85 -3.14
CA LEU A 41 13.70 -7.64 -1.87
C LEU A 41 12.89 -7.96 -0.60
N ILE A 42 11.63 -8.40 -0.71
CA ILE A 42 10.83 -8.87 0.44
C ILE A 42 11.10 -10.37 0.65
N THR A 43 12.35 -10.69 0.98
CA THR A 43 12.79 -12.05 1.34
C THR A 43 13.32 -12.05 2.76
N THR A 44 13.21 -13.17 3.48
CA THR A 44 13.74 -13.30 4.84
C THR A 44 15.18 -12.83 4.93
N GLU A 45 16.04 -13.25 3.98
CA GLU A 45 17.44 -12.84 3.92
C GLU A 45 17.63 -11.31 3.82
N ASN A 46 16.91 -10.64 2.92
CA ASN A 46 17.03 -9.19 2.74
C ASN A 46 16.45 -8.42 3.93
N ILE A 47 15.37 -8.94 4.51
CA ILE A 47 14.73 -8.36 5.70
C ILE A 47 15.67 -8.44 6.90
N THR A 48 16.32 -9.59 7.13
CA THR A 48 17.33 -9.75 8.19
C THR A 48 18.52 -8.81 8.00
N LYS A 49 18.93 -8.54 6.75
CA LYS A 49 20.04 -7.61 6.43
C LYS A 49 19.75 -6.14 6.76
N LEU A 50 18.49 -5.75 6.98
CA LEU A 50 18.16 -4.37 7.35
C LEU A 50 18.68 -3.99 8.75
N ASN A 51 19.23 -4.95 9.52
CA ASN A 51 19.85 -4.74 10.83
C ASN A 51 18.97 -3.93 11.79
N VAL A 52 17.66 -4.14 11.70
CA VAL A 52 16.68 -3.56 12.60
C VAL A 52 16.46 -4.48 13.78
N GLN A 53 16.11 -3.91 14.93
CA GLN A 53 15.72 -4.69 16.11
C GLN A 53 14.33 -5.27 15.90
N GLY A 54 14.22 -6.61 15.93
CA GLY A 54 12.95 -7.32 15.82
C GLY A 54 12.71 -7.98 14.46
N GLU A 55 11.65 -8.78 14.40
CA GLU A 55 11.18 -9.40 13.17
C GLU A 55 10.06 -8.55 12.57
N PHE A 56 10.19 -8.23 11.28
CA PHE A 56 9.09 -7.61 10.57
C PHE A 56 7.94 -8.59 10.45
N SER A 57 6.76 -8.20 10.92
CA SER A 57 5.55 -9.01 10.87
C SER A 57 4.85 -8.93 9.52
N GLY A 58 5.23 -8.00 8.66
CA GLY A 58 4.62 -7.86 7.33
C GLY A 58 4.96 -6.56 6.61
N ILE A 59 4.18 -6.27 5.58
CA ILE A 59 4.30 -5.10 4.72
C ILE A 59 2.96 -4.39 4.56
N ALA A 60 2.95 -3.08 4.81
CA ALA A 60 1.82 -2.20 4.54
C ALA A 60 2.11 -1.28 3.35
N SER A 61 1.06 -0.88 2.64
CA SER A 61 1.18 -0.02 1.46
C SER A 61 -0.09 0.77 1.23
N GLU A 62 0.04 2.08 1.08
CA GLU A 62 -1.06 2.94 0.66
C GLU A 62 -1.13 2.97 -0.87
N ALA A 63 -2.32 2.75 -1.43
CA ALA A 63 -2.54 2.74 -2.87
C ALA A 63 -3.64 3.74 -3.25
N SER A 64 -3.20 4.85 -3.86
CA SER A 64 -4.05 5.92 -4.42
C SER A 64 -4.24 5.82 -5.94
N SER A 65 -3.79 4.73 -6.57
CA SER A 65 -4.09 4.43 -7.97
C SER A 65 -4.85 3.12 -8.08
N ILE A 66 -5.86 3.07 -8.95
CA ILE A 66 -6.65 1.86 -9.18
C ILE A 66 -5.78 0.69 -9.68
N ALA A 67 -4.69 0.99 -10.40
CA ALA A 67 -3.74 -0.01 -10.87
C ALA A 67 -2.99 -0.68 -9.70
N ASN A 68 -2.51 0.10 -8.73
CA ASN A 68 -1.82 -0.44 -7.56
C ASN A 68 -2.81 -1.14 -6.60
N GLN A 69 -4.03 -0.63 -6.44
CA GLN A 69 -5.07 -1.31 -5.65
C GLN A 69 -5.33 -2.73 -6.18
N LYS A 70 -5.61 -2.85 -7.49
CA LYS A 70 -5.81 -4.15 -8.16
C LYS A 70 -4.58 -5.05 -8.08
N LEU A 71 -3.38 -4.48 -8.16
CA LEU A 71 -2.14 -5.25 -8.02
C LEU A 71 -2.04 -5.88 -6.64
N LEU A 72 -2.24 -5.10 -5.57
CA LEU A 72 -2.07 -5.56 -4.19
C LEU A 72 -3.11 -6.59 -3.79
N GLU A 73 -4.36 -6.41 -4.19
CA GLU A 73 -5.41 -7.43 -4.04
C GLU A 73 -4.99 -8.75 -4.68
N LYS A 74 -4.49 -8.70 -5.92
CA LYS A 74 -3.97 -9.90 -6.62
C LYS A 74 -2.70 -10.49 -6.00
N GLN A 75 -1.97 -9.74 -5.17
CA GLN A 75 -0.79 -10.24 -4.45
C GLN A 75 -1.12 -10.75 -3.04
N GLY A 76 -2.41 -10.80 -2.68
CA GLY A 76 -2.89 -11.33 -1.41
C GLY A 76 -2.73 -10.36 -0.24
N TYR A 77 -2.74 -9.05 -0.50
CA TYR A 77 -2.83 -8.06 0.56
C TYR A 77 -4.29 -7.87 0.97
N ASN A 78 -4.52 -7.71 2.27
CA ASN A 78 -5.82 -7.38 2.82
C ASN A 78 -6.03 -5.87 2.81
N ARG A 79 -7.26 -5.44 2.48
CA ARG A 79 -7.70 -4.04 2.61
C ARG A 79 -7.95 -3.77 4.09
N MET A 80 -7.21 -2.85 4.70
CA MET A 80 -7.36 -2.50 6.11
C MET A 80 -8.32 -1.32 6.30
N PHE A 81 -8.15 -0.29 5.47
CA PHE A 81 -8.92 0.95 5.55
C PHE A 81 -8.96 1.63 4.18
N GLU A 82 -10.01 2.38 3.91
CA GLU A 82 -10.12 3.21 2.73
C GLU A 82 -10.68 4.59 3.07
N ILE A 83 -10.23 5.61 2.35
CA ILE A 83 -10.84 6.95 2.35
C ILE A 83 -11.40 7.18 0.97
N MET A 84 -12.69 7.46 0.87
CA MET A 84 -13.30 7.77 -0.41
C MET A 84 -12.94 9.22 -0.78
N HIS A 85 -12.56 9.46 -2.02
CA HIS A 85 -12.25 10.82 -2.52
C HIS A 85 -13.44 11.78 -2.37
N ILE A 86 -14.67 11.27 -2.39
CA ILE A 86 -15.90 12.06 -2.14
C ILE A 86 -15.96 12.65 -0.73
N GLU A 87 -15.29 12.03 0.25
CA GLU A 87 -15.24 12.49 1.64
C GLU A 87 -14.18 13.58 1.84
N ILE A 88 -13.28 13.76 0.86
CA ILE A 88 -12.18 14.72 0.93
C ILE A 88 -12.58 16.01 0.22
N LEU A 89 -13.12 16.93 1.02
CA LEU A 89 -13.64 18.22 0.57
C LEU A 89 -12.72 19.36 1.03
N ASP A 90 -12.70 20.45 0.24
CA ASP A 90 -12.10 21.71 0.65
C ASP A 90 -12.99 22.45 1.65
N ALA A 91 -12.53 23.62 2.11
CA ALA A 91 -13.26 24.44 3.07
C ALA A 91 -14.65 24.91 2.58
N ASN A 92 -14.91 24.84 1.27
CA ASN A 92 -16.18 25.23 0.66
C ASN A 92 -17.07 24.01 0.32
N GLY A 93 -16.68 22.80 0.74
CA GLY A 93 -17.41 21.58 0.45
C GLY A 93 -17.20 21.03 -0.97
N LYS A 94 -16.20 21.53 -1.72
CA LYS A 94 -15.88 21.02 -3.05
C LYS A 94 -14.87 19.88 -2.98
N ARG A 95 -15.06 18.84 -3.78
CA ARG A 95 -14.12 17.70 -3.85
C ARG A 95 -12.72 18.14 -4.26
N ILE A 96 -11.73 17.70 -3.49
CA ILE A 96 -10.31 17.96 -3.76
C ILE A 96 -9.79 17.04 -4.86
N PHE A 97 -10.14 15.75 -4.83
CA PHE A 97 -9.64 14.76 -5.77
C PHE A 97 -10.65 14.47 -6.88
N ASN A 98 -10.22 14.68 -8.13
CA ASN A 98 -10.93 14.29 -9.34
C ASN A 98 -9.96 13.54 -10.27
N CYS A 99 -9.97 12.22 -10.20
CA CYS A 99 -9.08 11.36 -10.98
C CYS A 99 -9.73 11.01 -12.34
N ASP A 100 -8.93 11.03 -13.41
CA ASP A 100 -9.34 10.74 -14.79
C ASP A 100 -9.36 9.24 -15.11
N ASP A 101 -8.72 8.42 -14.29
CA ASP A 101 -8.63 6.96 -14.44
C ASP A 101 -9.71 6.17 -13.70
N GLY A 102 -10.66 6.88 -13.08
CA GLY A 102 -11.75 6.31 -12.28
C GLY A 102 -11.35 5.94 -10.85
N THR A 103 -10.17 6.31 -10.37
CA THR A 103 -9.81 6.09 -8.96
C THR A 103 -10.66 6.96 -8.05
N ASP A 104 -11.40 6.33 -7.13
CA ASP A 104 -12.38 6.99 -6.26
C ASP A 104 -12.01 6.96 -4.77
N ARG A 105 -10.87 6.36 -4.43
CA ARG A 105 -10.44 6.15 -3.04
C ARG A 105 -8.95 5.94 -2.93
N ILE A 106 -8.45 6.12 -1.71
CA ILE A 106 -7.13 5.68 -1.27
C ILE A 106 -7.34 4.48 -0.34
N VAL A 107 -6.58 3.40 -0.53
CA VAL A 107 -6.71 2.18 0.28
C VAL A 107 -5.39 1.87 0.97
N LEU A 108 -5.43 1.61 2.27
CA LEU A 108 -4.33 1.01 3.01
C LEU A 108 -4.44 -0.51 2.91
N PHE A 109 -3.38 -1.12 2.40
CA PHE A 109 -3.22 -2.56 2.31
C PHE A 109 -2.21 -3.06 3.33
N PHE A 110 -2.43 -4.28 3.83
CA PHE A 110 -1.48 -4.99 4.70
C PHE A 110 -1.38 -6.47 4.32
N LYS A 111 -0.16 -7.00 4.34
CA LYS A 111 0.12 -8.42 4.18
C LYS A 111 1.10 -8.86 5.27
N LYS A 112 0.66 -9.78 6.12
CA LYS A 112 1.51 -10.47 7.09
C LYS A 112 2.48 -11.40 6.34
N PHE A 113 3.71 -11.54 6.84
CA PHE A 113 4.68 -12.51 6.29
C PHE A 113 4.35 -13.94 6.71
#